data_AF-A0A2R6C985-F1
#
_entry.id   AF-A0A2R6C985-F1
#
_cell.length_a   1.000
_cell.length_b   1.000
_cell.length_c   1.000
_cell.angle_alpha   90.00
_cell.angle_beta   90.00
_cell.angle_gamma   90.00
#
_symmetry.space_group_name_H-M   'P 1'
#
loop_
_entity.id
_entity.type
_entity.pdbx_description
1 polymer ?
#
loop_
_entity_poly.entity_id
_entity_poly.type
_entity_poly.pdbx_seq_one_letter_code
_entity_poly.pdbx_strand_id
1 'polypeptide(L)'
;MAVQIVDQLGAYLHYWAPYVILSWGTALTPVNIAGWHGNIFETVYGNLYPANIHPVGKDFGSIYRYGQPDPVKDVNPYTAEDLYSFEFLGTMYATPLQIAYNNPYGYAPFAAMNYTVSSSAGVMPNGYPYNGTVITFNFLPGMVWQDGAPFTAIDLNFSIWYYDLGGFSSNPYNPSQGTVTYAPGIVFNYTAVASNPSFDFFGGAPGLVGTYVPPNDPYQITIYFNTTSIFNLNNVYGIPILP
;
A
#
# COMPACT_ATOMS: atom_id res chain seq x y z
N MET A 1 24.54 7.96 -14.34
CA MET A 1 25.47 8.81 -13.57
C MET A 1 25.02 10.27 -13.48
N ALA A 2 24.49 10.90 -14.54
CA ALA A 2 24.02 12.29 -14.49
C ALA A 2 22.76 12.51 -13.63
N VAL A 3 21.83 11.54 -13.59
CA VAL A 3 20.55 11.65 -12.84
C VAL A 3 20.76 11.72 -11.32
N GLN A 4 21.68 10.92 -10.77
CA GLN A 4 22.00 10.94 -9.33
C GLN A 4 22.61 12.26 -8.85
N ILE A 5 23.35 12.95 -9.72
CA ILE A 5 23.94 14.25 -9.37
C ILE A 5 22.85 15.32 -9.35
N VAL A 6 21.89 15.28 -10.28
CA VAL A 6 20.78 16.25 -10.34
C VAL A 6 19.86 16.11 -9.11
N ASP A 7 19.59 14.89 -8.64
CA ASP A 7 18.74 14.67 -7.47
C ASP A 7 19.43 15.06 -6.15
N GLN A 8 20.73 14.77 -6.00
CA GLN A 8 21.52 15.24 -4.86
C GLN A 8 21.68 16.76 -4.87
N LEU A 9 21.84 17.37 -6.05
CA LEU A 9 21.91 18.81 -6.21
C LEU A 9 20.55 19.45 -5.92
N GLY A 10 19.42 18.82 -6.27
CA GLY A 10 18.07 19.26 -5.94
C GLY A 10 17.84 19.31 -4.42
N ALA A 11 18.20 18.25 -3.70
CA ALA A 11 18.13 18.22 -2.23
C ALA A 11 19.06 19.26 -1.57
N TYR A 12 20.28 19.45 -2.12
CA TYR A 12 21.24 20.44 -1.61
C TYR A 12 20.81 21.88 -1.87
N LEU A 13 20.24 22.16 -3.06
CA LEU A 13 19.72 23.47 -3.44
C LEU A 13 18.45 23.83 -2.65
N HIS A 14 17.60 22.86 -2.31
CA HIS A 14 16.43 23.08 -1.44
C HIS A 14 16.78 23.48 0.00
N TYR A 15 17.94 23.07 0.51
CA TYR A 15 18.38 23.45 1.86
C TYR A 15 18.96 24.88 1.91
N TRP A 16 19.51 25.40 0.81
CA TRP A 16 20.28 26.66 0.81
C TRP A 16 19.76 27.77 -0.12
N ALA A 17 18.86 27.50 -1.08
CA ALA A 17 18.42 28.50 -2.06
C ALA A 17 16.90 28.40 -2.39
N PRO A 18 16.22 29.55 -2.60
CA PRO A 18 14.77 29.61 -2.81
C PRO A 18 14.36 29.44 -4.28
N TYR A 19 14.80 28.38 -4.98
CA TYR A 19 14.40 28.15 -6.38
C TYR A 19 13.98 26.68 -6.65
N VAL A 20 12.98 26.52 -7.54
CA VAL A 20 12.31 25.26 -7.90
C VAL A 20 12.66 24.87 -9.35
N ILE A 21 12.90 23.58 -9.60
CA ILE A 21 13.02 23.00 -10.95
C ILE A 21 11.71 22.30 -11.31
N LEU A 22 11.12 22.68 -12.45
CA LEU A 22 9.90 22.08 -12.99
C LEU A 22 10.24 21.01 -14.04
N SER A 23 9.65 19.82 -13.93
CA SER A 23 9.74 18.75 -14.95
C SER A 23 8.37 18.11 -15.17
N TRP A 24 8.16 17.55 -16.37
CA TRP A 24 6.94 16.86 -16.76
C TRP A 24 6.77 15.53 -15.98
N GLY A 25 5.61 15.36 -15.33
CA GLY A 25 5.22 14.13 -14.62
C GLY A 25 5.47 14.12 -13.12
N THR A 26 6.00 15.21 -12.55
CA THR A 26 6.15 15.41 -11.11
C THR A 26 5.89 16.88 -10.79
N ALA A 27 4.88 17.15 -9.95
CA ALA A 27 4.81 18.40 -9.22
C ALA A 27 5.30 18.12 -7.79
N LEU A 28 6.61 17.96 -7.59
CA LEU A 28 7.15 18.36 -6.29
C LEU A 28 6.85 19.86 -6.20
N THR A 29 5.77 20.21 -5.51
CA THR A 29 5.45 21.59 -5.17
C THR A 29 6.00 21.81 -3.75
N PRO A 30 7.29 22.16 -3.59
CA PRO A 30 7.79 22.53 -2.29
C PRO A 30 7.12 23.85 -1.90
N VAL A 31 6.07 23.76 -1.08
CA VAL A 31 5.48 24.97 -0.49
C VAL A 31 6.34 25.34 0.71
N ASN A 32 7.39 26.15 0.49
CA ASN A 32 8.05 26.85 1.60
C ASN A 32 7.11 27.97 2.07
N ILE A 33 6.23 27.65 3.02
CA ILE A 33 5.45 28.66 3.73
C ILE A 33 6.35 29.19 4.85
N ALA A 34 6.81 30.44 4.72
CA ALA A 34 7.60 31.08 5.76
C ALA A 34 6.92 30.93 7.13
N GLY A 35 7.66 30.39 8.11
CA GLY A 35 7.14 30.10 9.44
C GLY A 35 6.52 28.70 9.62
N TRP A 36 6.62 27.82 8.63
CA TRP A 36 6.22 26.41 8.72
C TRP A 36 7.38 25.47 8.39
N HIS A 37 7.33 24.29 9.00
CA HIS A 37 8.20 23.13 8.80
C HIS A 37 7.37 22.02 8.14
N GLY A 38 8.01 21.17 7.32
CA GLY A 38 7.41 20.00 6.69
C GLY A 38 7.62 19.96 5.18
N ASN A 39 7.35 18.80 4.57
CA ASN A 39 7.41 18.60 3.12
C ASN A 39 6.07 18.05 2.61
N ILE A 40 5.68 18.47 1.40
CA ILE A 40 4.59 17.87 0.65
C ILE A 40 5.25 17.14 -0.52
N PHE A 41 5.12 15.82 -0.54
CA PHE A 41 5.60 15.01 -1.65
C PHE A 41 4.43 14.64 -2.55
N GLU A 42 4.48 15.04 -3.81
CA GLU A 42 3.60 14.49 -4.85
C GLU A 42 4.42 13.44 -5.62
N THR A 43 4.01 12.18 -5.54
CA THR A 43 4.61 11.13 -6.39
C THR A 43 4.00 11.19 -7.80
N VAL A 44 4.53 10.43 -8.76
CA VAL A 44 4.22 10.47 -10.21
C VAL A 44 2.72 10.25 -10.58
N TYR A 45 1.84 10.11 -9.59
CA TYR A 45 0.40 9.90 -9.74
C TYR A 45 -0.44 10.73 -8.77
N GLY A 46 -0.05 11.98 -8.44
CA GLY A 46 -0.90 12.91 -7.68
C GLY A 46 -1.01 12.66 -6.18
N ASN A 47 -0.46 11.56 -5.65
CA ASN A 47 -0.51 11.29 -4.21
C ASN A 47 0.31 12.30 -3.41
N LEU A 48 -0.38 13.17 -2.67
CA LEU A 48 0.17 14.16 -1.74
C LEU A 48 0.41 13.52 -0.37
N TYR A 49 1.69 13.37 0.01
CA TYR A 49 2.09 12.93 1.34
C TYR A 49 2.59 14.10 2.18
N PRO A 50 1.75 14.67 3.08
CA PRO A 50 2.20 15.66 4.03
C PRO A 50 3.00 14.98 5.15
N ALA A 51 4.30 15.25 5.24
CA ALA A 51 5.15 14.73 6.31
C ALA A 51 5.57 15.86 7.25
N ASN A 52 5.20 15.71 8.53
CA ASN A 52 5.61 16.58 9.64
C ASN A 52 5.35 18.08 9.37
N ILE A 53 4.13 18.41 8.92
CA ILE A 53 3.72 19.79 8.61
C ILE A 53 3.27 20.50 9.89
N HIS A 54 4.00 21.53 10.33
CA HIS A 54 3.67 22.32 11.51
C HIS A 54 4.33 23.70 11.49
N PRO A 55 3.83 24.70 12.26
CA PRO A 55 4.55 25.97 12.42
C PRO A 55 5.95 25.75 13.02
N VAL A 56 6.91 26.59 12.64
CA VAL A 56 8.27 26.59 13.22
C VAL A 56 8.16 26.87 14.73
N GLY A 57 8.81 26.05 15.55
CA GLY A 57 8.74 26.15 17.02
C GLY A 57 7.52 25.48 17.65
N LYS A 58 6.79 24.64 16.90
CA LYS A 58 5.74 23.75 17.40
C LYS A 58 6.12 22.31 17.08
N ASP A 59 5.72 21.37 17.94
CA ASP A 59 5.96 19.93 17.73
C ASP A 59 4.84 19.26 16.92
N PHE A 60 3.68 19.93 16.79
CA PHE A 60 2.51 19.47 16.05
C PHE A 60 1.82 20.61 15.29
N GLY A 61 1.17 20.26 14.18
CA GLY A 61 0.60 21.20 13.22
C GLY A 61 -0.80 21.73 13.53
N SER A 62 -1.23 22.65 12.67
CA SER A 62 -2.60 23.21 12.56
C SER A 62 -3.29 22.60 11.32
N ILE A 63 -4.46 23.11 10.91
CA ILE A 63 -5.24 22.62 9.77
C ILE A 63 -4.42 22.75 8.47
N TYR A 64 -4.08 21.61 7.86
CA TYR A 64 -3.64 21.55 6.46
C TYR A 64 -4.87 21.49 5.56
N ARG A 65 -4.99 22.43 4.63
CA ARG A 65 -6.05 22.46 3.61
C ARG A 65 -5.42 22.24 2.25
N TYR A 66 -5.73 21.11 1.63
CA TYR A 66 -5.41 20.86 0.23
C TYR A 66 -6.70 21.01 -0.59
N GLY A 67 -6.55 21.45 -1.84
CA GLY A 67 -7.65 21.55 -2.80
C GLY A 67 -7.42 20.57 -3.93
N GLN A 68 -8.47 19.84 -4.31
CA GLN A 68 -8.48 18.97 -5.49
C GLN A 68 -9.31 19.62 -6.62
N PRO A 69 -8.92 19.44 -7.89
CA PRO A 69 -9.67 19.94 -9.05
C PRO A 69 -11.10 19.39 -9.19
N ASP A 70 -11.39 18.21 -8.62
CA ASP A 70 -12.69 17.54 -8.64
C ASP A 70 -13.01 17.05 -7.21
N PRO A 71 -14.27 17.09 -6.75
CA PRO A 71 -14.67 16.43 -5.50
C PRO A 71 -14.37 14.93 -5.47
N VAL A 72 -14.15 14.43 -4.25
CA VAL A 72 -14.16 13.00 -3.91
C VAL A 72 -15.57 12.43 -4.17
N LYS A 73 -15.66 11.40 -5.02
CA LYS A 73 -16.94 10.81 -5.44
C LYS A 73 -17.27 9.52 -4.70
N ASP A 74 -16.23 8.76 -4.37
CA ASP A 74 -16.31 7.51 -3.62
C ASP A 74 -15.25 7.46 -2.51
N VAL A 75 -15.63 6.94 -1.35
CA VAL A 75 -14.76 6.73 -0.18
C VAL A 75 -14.66 5.25 0.19
N ASN A 76 -15.12 4.37 -0.70
CA ASN A 76 -14.88 2.93 -0.60
C ASN A 76 -13.74 2.54 -1.54
N PRO A 77 -12.59 2.06 -1.02
CA PRO A 77 -11.46 1.68 -1.84
C PRO A 77 -11.74 0.50 -2.78
N TYR A 78 -12.80 -0.28 -2.55
CA TYR A 78 -13.20 -1.34 -3.47
C TYR A 78 -13.83 -0.82 -4.76
N THR A 79 -14.68 0.21 -4.65
CA THR A 79 -15.53 0.72 -5.74
C THR A 79 -15.04 2.05 -6.34
N ALA A 80 -14.04 2.69 -5.73
CA ALA A 80 -13.46 3.91 -6.28
C ALA A 80 -12.83 3.66 -7.66
N GLU A 81 -13.08 4.56 -8.60
CA GLU A 81 -12.58 4.48 -10.00
C GLU A 81 -11.87 5.76 -10.45
N ASP A 82 -11.81 6.79 -9.59
CA ASP A 82 -11.22 8.09 -9.93
C ASP A 82 -10.04 8.46 -9.03
N LEU A 83 -9.11 9.19 -9.64
CA LEU A 83 -7.84 9.60 -9.02
C LEU A 83 -8.04 10.36 -7.71
N TYR A 84 -9.01 11.28 -7.65
CA TYR A 84 -9.17 12.17 -6.50
C TYR A 84 -9.75 11.44 -5.30
N SER A 85 -10.64 10.48 -5.55
CA SER A 85 -11.06 9.50 -4.55
C SER A 85 -9.90 8.66 -4.04
N PHE A 86 -9.03 8.13 -4.91
CA PHE A 86 -7.84 7.38 -4.48
C PHE A 86 -6.86 8.22 -3.65
N GLU A 87 -6.61 9.47 -4.03
CA GLU A 87 -5.80 10.40 -3.24
C GLU A 87 -6.39 10.61 -1.83
N PHE A 88 -7.70 10.78 -1.72
CA PHE A 88 -8.38 10.92 -0.43
C PHE A 88 -8.29 9.63 0.40
N LEU A 89 -8.55 8.48 -0.23
CA LEU A 89 -8.44 7.16 0.39
C LEU A 89 -7.03 6.86 0.90
N GLY A 90 -5.99 7.30 0.19
CA GLY A 90 -4.60 7.21 0.61
C GLY A 90 -4.29 7.96 1.92
N THR A 91 -5.15 8.90 2.33
CA THR A 91 -5.05 9.55 3.64
C THR A 91 -5.83 8.84 4.75
N MET A 92 -6.79 7.98 4.38
CA MET A 92 -7.66 7.27 5.31
C MET A 92 -7.11 5.89 5.70
N TYR A 93 -6.54 5.18 4.73
CA TYR A 93 -6.14 3.78 4.90
C TYR A 93 -4.63 3.65 4.93
N ALA A 94 -4.15 2.84 5.89
CA ALA A 94 -2.73 2.48 5.94
C ALA A 94 -2.41 1.41 4.90
N THR A 95 -1.19 1.43 4.37
CA THR A 95 -0.63 0.36 3.52
C THR A 95 0.50 -0.36 4.27
N PRO A 96 0.90 -1.58 3.86
CA PRO A 96 2.02 -2.28 4.49
C PRO A 96 3.30 -1.45 4.47
N LEU A 97 3.67 -0.94 3.30
CA LEU A 97 4.81 -0.06 3.08
C LEU A 97 4.37 1.16 2.28
N GLN A 98 5.23 2.17 2.21
CA GLN A 98 5.05 3.33 1.34
C GLN A 98 6.31 3.55 0.49
N ILE A 99 6.21 4.37 -0.55
CA ILE A 99 7.38 4.79 -1.30
C ILE A 99 8.28 5.61 -0.37
N ALA A 100 9.58 5.31 -0.36
CA ALA A 100 10.53 6.01 0.49
C ALA A 100 10.75 7.45 0.01
N TYR A 101 10.62 8.42 0.94
CA TYR A 101 10.80 9.85 0.63
C TYR A 101 12.14 10.19 -0.01
N ASN A 102 13.20 9.46 0.35
CA ASN A 102 14.57 9.68 -0.14
C ASN A 102 14.95 8.78 -1.33
N ASN A 103 14.07 7.88 -1.75
CA ASN A 103 14.31 6.98 -2.87
C ASN A 103 12.97 6.57 -3.52
N PRO A 104 12.61 7.13 -4.69
CA PRO A 104 11.35 6.84 -5.36
C PRO A 104 11.23 5.39 -5.87
N TYR A 105 12.33 4.63 -5.84
CA TYR A 105 12.36 3.19 -6.17
C TYR A 105 12.50 2.30 -4.94
N GLY A 106 12.53 2.89 -3.74
CA GLY A 106 12.65 2.20 -2.47
C GLY A 106 11.35 2.20 -1.70
N TYR A 107 11.23 1.26 -0.77
CA TYR A 107 10.11 1.19 0.14
C TYR A 107 10.54 1.58 1.56
N ALA A 108 9.70 2.36 2.23
CA ALA A 108 9.82 2.68 3.64
C ALA A 108 8.73 1.97 4.45
N PRO A 109 9.00 1.60 5.71
CA PRO A 109 7.98 1.17 6.66
C PRO A 109 6.77 2.11 6.71
N PHE A 110 5.57 1.53 6.83
CA PHE A 110 4.36 2.27 7.17
C PHE A 110 3.57 1.52 8.25
N ALA A 111 2.64 0.62 7.89
CA ALA A 111 2.03 -0.29 8.87
C ALA A 111 2.97 -1.44 9.27
N ALA A 112 3.76 -1.93 8.31
CA ALA A 112 4.81 -2.93 8.55
C ALA A 112 6.12 -2.25 8.95
N MET A 113 6.72 -2.68 10.05
CA MET A 113 8.02 -2.21 10.56
C MET A 113 9.19 -2.65 9.69
N ASN A 114 9.09 -3.85 9.13
CA ASN A 114 10.06 -4.41 8.22
C ASN A 114 9.42 -5.52 7.36
N TYR A 115 10.16 -5.94 6.34
CA TYR A 115 9.75 -7.02 5.47
C TYR A 115 10.97 -7.83 5.01
N THR A 116 10.73 -9.07 4.61
CA THR A 116 11.69 -9.89 3.90
C THR A 116 11.11 -10.34 2.56
N VAL A 117 11.96 -10.49 1.57
CA VAL A 117 11.62 -11.10 0.28
C VAL A 117 12.63 -12.19 0.01
N SER A 118 12.14 -13.40 -0.22
CA SER A 118 12.96 -14.54 -0.59
C SER A 118 12.31 -15.32 -1.73
N SER A 119 13.01 -16.33 -2.24
CA SER A 119 12.45 -17.26 -3.23
C SER A 119 12.66 -18.68 -2.75
N SER A 120 11.60 -19.48 -2.75
CA SER A 120 11.63 -20.88 -2.33
C SER A 120 10.46 -21.66 -2.94
N ALA A 121 10.51 -22.98 -2.80
CA ALA A 121 9.40 -23.86 -3.11
C ALA A 121 9.05 -24.69 -1.88
N GLY A 122 7.77 -24.99 -1.70
CA GLY A 122 7.30 -25.73 -0.54
C GLY A 122 5.79 -25.88 -0.50
N VAL A 123 5.28 -26.15 0.70
CA VAL A 123 3.85 -26.28 0.98
C VAL A 123 3.50 -25.28 2.07
N MET A 124 2.47 -24.47 1.83
CA MET A 124 1.93 -23.53 2.81
C MET A 124 1.31 -24.28 4.00
N PRO A 125 1.15 -23.64 5.17
CA PRO A 125 0.53 -24.27 6.34
C PRO A 125 -0.89 -24.80 6.13
N ASN A 126 -1.62 -24.28 5.13
CA ASN A 126 -2.94 -24.76 4.72
C ASN A 126 -2.90 -25.93 3.72
N GLY A 127 -1.72 -26.47 3.39
CA GLY A 127 -1.52 -27.63 2.53
C GLY A 127 -1.34 -27.35 1.03
N TYR A 128 -1.42 -26.09 0.60
CA TYR A 128 -1.28 -25.73 -0.81
C TYR A 128 0.20 -25.51 -1.21
N PRO A 129 0.65 -26.06 -2.36
CA PRO A 129 2.03 -25.89 -2.80
C PRO A 129 2.31 -24.48 -3.33
N TYR A 130 3.54 -24.02 -3.18
CA TYR A 130 4.04 -22.79 -3.79
C TYR A 130 5.46 -22.98 -4.36
N ASN A 131 5.82 -22.19 -5.36
CA ASN A 131 7.14 -22.19 -5.99
C ASN A 131 7.44 -20.81 -6.59
N GLY A 132 8.10 -19.94 -5.83
CA GLY A 132 8.34 -18.57 -6.24
C GLY A 132 8.72 -17.66 -5.08
N THR A 133 8.27 -16.42 -5.15
CA THR A 133 8.54 -15.39 -4.13
C THR A 133 7.76 -15.68 -2.84
N VAL A 134 8.44 -15.49 -1.71
CA VAL A 134 7.85 -15.46 -0.37
C VAL A 134 8.14 -14.10 0.24
N ILE A 135 7.09 -13.37 0.60
CA ILE A 135 7.18 -12.04 1.23
C ILE A 135 6.65 -12.16 2.66
N THR A 136 7.45 -11.75 3.64
CA THR A 136 6.98 -11.68 5.03
C THR A 136 6.95 -10.23 5.47
N PHE A 137 5.79 -9.78 5.97
CA PHE A 137 5.63 -8.48 6.62
C PHE A 137 5.55 -8.67 8.13
N ASN A 138 6.23 -7.82 8.88
CA ASN A 138 6.14 -7.73 10.33
C ASN A 138 5.55 -6.38 10.73
N PHE A 139 4.34 -6.38 11.27
CA PHE A 139 3.54 -5.23 11.66
C PHE A 139 3.98 -4.66 13.00
N LEU A 140 3.77 -3.36 13.19
CA LEU A 140 4.04 -2.70 14.46
C LEU A 140 2.99 -3.12 15.51
N PRO A 141 3.39 -3.73 16.64
CA PRO A 141 2.44 -4.08 17.69
C PRO A 141 1.80 -2.85 18.33
N GLY A 142 0.53 -2.95 18.71
CA GLY A 142 -0.20 -1.90 19.42
C GLY A 142 -0.79 -0.81 18.52
N MET A 143 -0.72 -0.96 17.19
CA MET A 143 -1.55 -0.18 16.28
C MET A 143 -3.04 -0.49 16.52
N VAL A 144 -3.89 0.53 16.37
CA VAL A 144 -5.34 0.40 16.53
C VAL A 144 -6.06 1.14 15.41
N TRP A 145 -7.23 0.63 15.05
CA TRP A 145 -8.20 1.34 14.24
C TRP A 145 -8.81 2.50 15.03
N GLN A 146 -9.49 3.40 14.31
CA GLN A 146 -10.14 4.59 14.89
C GLN A 146 -11.21 4.28 15.94
N ASP A 147 -11.78 3.07 15.92
CA ASP A 147 -12.74 2.56 16.90
C ASP A 147 -12.08 1.82 18.09
N GLY A 148 -10.75 1.72 18.09
CA GLY A 148 -9.96 1.05 19.12
C GLY A 148 -9.74 -0.45 18.87
N ALA A 149 -10.28 -1.03 17.79
CA ALA A 149 -9.99 -2.41 17.43
C ALA A 149 -8.49 -2.59 17.11
N PRO A 150 -7.86 -3.72 17.48
CA PRO A 150 -6.46 -3.96 17.16
C PRO A 150 -6.24 -3.98 15.64
N PHE A 151 -5.22 -3.26 15.18
CA PHE A 151 -4.76 -3.32 13.80
C PHE A 151 -3.71 -4.43 13.67
N THR A 152 -3.95 -5.45 12.86
CA THR A 152 -3.14 -6.67 12.82
C THR A 152 -2.89 -7.17 11.39
N ALA A 153 -2.05 -8.20 11.25
CA ALA A 153 -1.78 -8.82 9.96
C ALA A 153 -3.00 -9.58 9.38
N ILE A 154 -4.02 -9.87 10.21
CA ILE A 154 -5.31 -10.42 9.76
C ILE A 154 -6.03 -9.41 8.86
N ASP A 155 -5.89 -8.12 9.13
CA ASP A 155 -6.55 -7.04 8.39
C ASP A 155 -5.98 -6.95 6.96
N LEU A 156 -4.65 -7.05 6.81
CA LEU A 156 -4.02 -7.18 5.49
C LEU A 156 -4.45 -8.48 4.80
N ASN A 157 -4.54 -9.59 5.54
CA ASN A 157 -4.97 -10.86 4.98
C ASN A 157 -6.40 -10.79 4.42
N PHE A 158 -7.30 -10.17 5.19
CA PHE A 158 -8.66 -9.85 4.76
C PHE A 158 -8.65 -8.91 3.56
N SER A 159 -7.81 -7.88 3.52
CA SER A 159 -7.75 -6.92 2.42
C SER A 159 -7.30 -7.57 1.10
N ILE A 160 -6.24 -8.38 1.13
CA ILE A 160 -5.76 -9.15 -0.04
C ILE A 160 -6.87 -10.05 -0.58
N TRP A 161 -7.64 -10.66 0.32
CA TRP A 161 -8.82 -11.44 -0.03
C TRP A 161 -9.93 -10.57 -0.63
N TYR A 162 -10.31 -9.49 0.05
CA TYR A 162 -11.47 -8.66 -0.25
C TYR A 162 -11.35 -8.06 -1.64
N TYR A 163 -10.16 -7.59 -2.01
CA TYR A 163 -9.88 -7.05 -3.33
C TYR A 163 -9.68 -8.12 -4.43
N ASP A 164 -9.65 -9.40 -4.08
CA ASP A 164 -9.24 -10.51 -4.94
C ASP A 164 -7.98 -10.19 -5.75
N LEU A 165 -6.91 -9.85 -5.02
CA LEU A 165 -5.65 -9.41 -5.61
C LEU A 165 -5.04 -10.49 -6.53
N GLY A 166 -5.26 -11.77 -6.22
CA GLY A 166 -4.82 -12.89 -7.05
C GLY A 166 -5.65 -13.12 -8.30
N GLY A 167 -6.82 -12.47 -8.41
CA GLY A 167 -7.79 -12.70 -9.49
C GLY A 167 -8.37 -14.12 -9.46
N PHE A 168 -8.42 -14.75 -8.29
CA PHE A 168 -8.82 -16.15 -8.10
C PHE A 168 -10.26 -16.41 -8.53
N SER A 169 -11.12 -15.40 -8.51
CA SER A 169 -12.49 -15.47 -9.02
C SER A 169 -12.59 -15.70 -10.54
N SER A 170 -11.48 -15.63 -11.28
CA SER A 170 -11.40 -15.89 -12.72
C SER A 170 -10.44 -17.03 -13.12
N ASN A 171 -9.90 -17.80 -12.18
CA ASN A 171 -8.90 -18.82 -12.48
C ASN A 171 -9.48 -20.02 -13.29
N PRO A 172 -8.99 -20.31 -14.52
CA PRO A 172 -9.42 -21.47 -15.30
C PRO A 172 -9.00 -22.83 -14.71
N TYR A 173 -8.13 -22.84 -13.70
CA TYR A 173 -7.68 -24.03 -12.96
C TYR A 173 -8.43 -24.28 -11.66
N ASN A 174 -9.38 -23.40 -11.27
CA ASN A 174 -10.34 -23.67 -10.19
C ASN A 174 -11.75 -23.10 -10.47
N PRO A 175 -12.43 -23.58 -11.53
CA PRO A 175 -13.78 -23.13 -11.86
C PRO A 175 -14.89 -23.65 -10.92
N SER A 176 -14.56 -24.29 -9.78
CA SER A 176 -15.52 -25.07 -9.00
C SER A 176 -15.58 -24.82 -7.48
N GLN A 177 -14.84 -23.85 -6.93
CA GLN A 177 -15.10 -23.40 -5.56
C GLN A 177 -15.65 -21.98 -5.57
N GLY A 178 -16.92 -21.88 -6.00
CA GLY A 178 -17.71 -20.65 -5.89
C GLY A 178 -17.76 -20.12 -4.46
N THR A 179 -17.40 -20.95 -3.46
CA THR A 179 -17.08 -20.49 -2.11
C THR A 179 -15.80 -21.09 -1.52
N VAL A 180 -14.97 -20.29 -0.83
CA VAL A 180 -13.84 -20.78 0.01
C VAL A 180 -14.12 -20.45 1.48
N THR A 181 -13.90 -21.43 2.37
CA THR A 181 -13.91 -21.21 3.82
C THR A 181 -12.53 -20.74 4.26
N TYR A 182 -12.45 -19.49 4.72
CA TYR A 182 -11.20 -18.86 5.14
C TYR A 182 -10.90 -19.07 6.62
N ALA A 183 -11.95 -19.05 7.44
CA ALA A 183 -11.90 -19.33 8.88
C ALA A 183 -13.20 -20.03 9.30
N PRO A 184 -13.27 -20.67 10.49
CA PRO A 184 -14.51 -21.25 10.97
C PRO A 184 -15.67 -20.23 10.96
N GLY A 185 -16.70 -20.49 10.17
CA GLY A 185 -17.87 -19.61 10.01
C GLY A 185 -17.73 -18.48 8.98
N ILE A 186 -16.56 -18.30 8.36
CA ILE A 186 -16.33 -17.30 7.32
C ILE A 186 -16.20 -18.02 5.97
N VAL A 187 -17.23 -17.89 5.14
CA VAL A 187 -17.33 -18.49 3.81
C VAL A 187 -17.47 -17.38 2.78
N PHE A 188 -16.58 -17.36 1.79
CA PHE A 188 -16.51 -16.30 0.79
C PHE A 188 -16.98 -16.77 -0.57
N ASN A 189 -17.84 -16.02 -1.25
CA ASN A 189 -18.33 -16.35 -2.58
C ASN A 189 -17.54 -15.63 -3.69
N TYR A 190 -16.61 -16.33 -4.35
CA TYR A 190 -15.77 -15.74 -5.39
C TYR A 190 -16.53 -15.43 -6.69
N THR A 191 -17.68 -16.07 -6.93
CA THR A 191 -18.52 -15.76 -8.09
C THR A 191 -19.12 -14.35 -7.97
N ALA A 192 -19.46 -13.90 -6.77
CA ALA A 192 -19.95 -12.54 -6.54
C ALA A 192 -18.85 -11.49 -6.77
N VAL A 193 -17.62 -11.76 -6.34
CA VAL A 193 -16.46 -10.87 -6.52
C VAL A 193 -16.11 -10.73 -8.00
N ALA A 194 -16.06 -11.83 -8.76
CA ALA A 194 -15.82 -11.78 -10.21
C ALA A 194 -16.86 -10.95 -10.98
N SER A 195 -18.11 -10.92 -10.50
CA SER A 195 -19.19 -10.18 -11.16
C SER A 195 -19.13 -8.66 -10.92
N ASN A 196 -18.38 -8.23 -9.90
CA ASN A 196 -18.18 -6.83 -9.58
C ASN A 196 -16.77 -6.63 -8.99
N PRO A 197 -15.72 -6.77 -9.81
CA PRO A 197 -14.34 -6.71 -9.36
C PRO A 197 -13.95 -5.29 -8.94
N SER A 198 -13.03 -5.16 -7.98
CA SER A 198 -12.41 -3.87 -7.69
C SER A 198 -11.66 -3.35 -8.91
N PHE A 199 -11.86 -2.07 -9.26
CA PHE A 199 -11.27 -1.48 -10.45
C PHE A 199 -9.73 -1.50 -10.43
N ASP A 200 -9.10 -1.13 -9.32
CA ASP A 200 -7.65 -0.92 -9.23
C ASP A 200 -6.88 -2.16 -8.76
N PHE A 201 -7.50 -3.00 -7.93
CA PHE A 201 -6.80 -4.07 -7.21
C PHE A 201 -7.04 -5.47 -7.78
N PHE A 202 -8.15 -5.69 -8.48
CA PHE A 202 -8.54 -7.02 -8.94
C PHE A 202 -7.49 -7.65 -9.86
N GLY A 203 -6.99 -8.83 -9.49
CA GLY A 203 -5.97 -9.52 -10.28
C GLY A 203 -4.63 -8.79 -10.38
N GLY A 204 -4.38 -7.75 -9.55
CA GLY A 204 -3.13 -6.99 -9.53
C GLY A 204 -1.88 -7.82 -9.16
N ALA A 205 -2.07 -9.01 -8.58
CA ALA A 205 -1.04 -9.96 -8.22
C ALA A 205 -1.30 -11.36 -8.82
N PRO A 206 -1.22 -11.54 -10.15
CA PRO A 206 -1.63 -12.77 -10.84
C PRO A 206 -0.78 -14.02 -10.52
N GLY A 207 0.31 -13.85 -9.76
CA GLY A 207 1.15 -14.92 -9.25
C GLY A 207 0.86 -15.33 -7.81
N LEU A 208 -0.04 -14.63 -7.11
CA LEU A 208 -0.38 -14.89 -5.73
C LEU A 208 -1.01 -16.29 -5.62
N VAL A 209 -0.61 -17.04 -4.59
CA VAL A 209 -1.14 -18.39 -4.31
C VAL A 209 -1.88 -18.41 -2.98
N GLY A 210 -1.47 -17.57 -2.05
CA GLY A 210 -2.11 -17.45 -0.76
C GLY A 210 -1.26 -16.70 0.25
N THR A 211 -1.80 -16.65 1.45
CA THR A 211 -1.30 -15.86 2.57
C THR A 211 -1.45 -16.69 3.85
N TYR A 212 -0.62 -16.38 4.85
CA TYR A 212 -0.66 -17.05 6.14
C TYR A 212 -0.32 -16.08 7.27
N VAL A 213 -1.22 -16.02 8.26
CA VAL A 213 -1.00 -15.35 9.54
C VAL A 213 -0.82 -16.43 10.60
N PRO A 214 0.32 -16.51 11.31
CA PRO A 214 0.53 -17.48 12.38
C PRO A 214 -0.47 -17.27 13.52
N PRO A 215 -1.14 -18.33 14.03
CA PRO A 215 -2.09 -18.21 15.15
C PRO A 215 -1.51 -17.62 16.44
N ASN A 216 -0.19 -17.73 16.60
CA ASN A 216 0.57 -17.26 17.76
C ASN A 216 1.30 -15.93 17.52
N ASP A 217 1.21 -15.35 16.32
CA ASP A 217 1.81 -14.07 15.98
C ASP A 217 0.88 -13.27 15.04
N PRO A 218 -0.08 -12.50 15.59
CA PRO A 218 -1.05 -11.76 14.80
C PRO A 218 -0.40 -10.56 14.07
N TYR A 219 0.87 -10.26 14.31
CA TYR A 219 1.58 -9.14 13.68
C TYR A 219 2.50 -9.60 12.55
N GLN A 220 2.45 -10.88 12.16
CA GLN A 220 3.18 -11.40 11.02
C GLN A 220 2.24 -11.96 9.97
N ILE A 221 2.53 -11.66 8.70
CA ILE A 221 1.89 -12.33 7.56
C ILE A 221 2.95 -12.71 6.56
N THR A 222 2.81 -13.93 6.02
CA THR A 222 3.60 -14.41 4.89
C THR A 222 2.72 -14.54 3.66
N ILE A 223 3.17 -14.00 2.55
CA ILE A 223 2.48 -13.98 1.24
C ILE A 223 3.31 -14.82 0.27
N TYR A 224 2.64 -15.75 -0.42
CA TYR A 224 3.29 -16.76 -1.27
C TYR A 224 2.89 -16.57 -2.74
N PHE A 225 3.89 -16.64 -3.62
CA PHE A 225 3.73 -16.53 -5.06
C PHE A 225 4.25 -17.78 -5.79
N ASN A 226 3.66 -18.09 -6.95
CA ASN A 226 4.13 -19.09 -7.91
C ASN A 226 4.97 -18.47 -9.04
N THR A 227 5.52 -17.29 -8.79
CA THR A 227 6.43 -16.59 -9.71
C THR A 227 7.57 -16.01 -8.90
N THR A 228 8.72 -15.81 -9.53
CA THR A 228 9.86 -15.09 -8.95
C THR A 228 9.93 -13.64 -9.43
N SER A 229 8.80 -13.07 -9.88
CA SER A 229 8.75 -11.72 -10.43
C SER A 229 9.22 -10.69 -9.40
N ILE A 230 10.12 -9.80 -9.83
CA ILE A 230 10.55 -8.65 -9.02
C ILE A 230 9.39 -7.69 -8.71
N PHE A 231 8.28 -7.78 -9.45
CA PHE A 231 7.08 -6.97 -9.22
C PHE A 231 6.18 -7.53 -8.12
N ASN A 232 6.43 -8.73 -7.59
CA ASN A 232 5.57 -9.29 -6.55
C ASN A 232 5.47 -8.40 -5.30
N LEU A 233 6.56 -7.72 -4.91
CA LEU A 233 6.51 -6.71 -3.84
C LEU A 233 5.75 -5.45 -4.24
N ASN A 234 5.91 -4.97 -5.49
CA ASN A 234 5.15 -3.83 -6.03
C ASN A 234 3.63 -4.08 -5.97
N ASN A 235 3.20 -5.33 -6.12
CA ASN A 235 1.79 -5.67 -6.14
C ASN A 235 1.15 -5.71 -4.74
N VAL A 236 1.96 -5.75 -3.66
CA VAL A 236 1.44 -5.92 -2.28
C VAL A 236 1.85 -4.82 -1.31
N TYR A 237 2.84 -3.98 -1.63
CA TYR A 237 3.34 -2.98 -0.70
C TYR A 237 2.31 -1.88 -0.39
N GLY A 238 1.51 -1.51 -1.40
CA GLY A 238 0.65 -0.33 -1.39
C GLY A 238 -0.84 -0.63 -1.27
N ILE A 239 -1.20 -1.86 -0.89
CA ILE A 239 -2.61 -2.25 -0.75
C ILE A 239 -3.20 -1.52 0.46
N PRO A 240 -4.33 -0.80 0.31
CA PRO A 240 -5.05 -0.24 1.46
C PRO A 240 -5.51 -1.35 2.40
N ILE A 241 -5.10 -1.29 3.66
CA ILE A 241 -5.52 -2.25 4.68
C ILE A 241 -6.89 -1.84 5.21
N LEU A 242 -7.80 -2.80 5.34
CA LEU A 242 -9.16 -2.63 5.81
C LEU A 242 -9.36 -3.30 7.18
N PRO A 243 -10.18 -2.71 8.07
CA PRO A 243 -10.54 -3.32 9.35
C PRO A 243 -11.41 -4.58 9.22
#